data_AF-A0AA46TGC7-F1
#
_entry.id   AF-A0AA46TGC7-F1
#
_cell.length_a   1.000
_cell.length_b   1.000
_cell.length_c   1.000
_cell.angle_alpha   90.00
_cell.angle_beta   90.00
_cell.angle_gamma   90.00
#
_symmetry.space_group_name_H-M   'P 1'
#
loop_
_entity.id
_entity.type
_entity.pdbx_description
1 polymer ?
#
loop_
_entity_poly.entity_id
_entity_poly.type
_entity_poly.pdbx_seq_one_letter_code
_entity_poly.pdbx_strand_id
1 'polypeptide(L)'
;MQTTSIAPTADSTRRATTTMYVGLALSALLAGLTVVDQATVGGITDEMWKEYPDYTAGEVDTEAGATAAALYVLAGLGIACWSWLAVATRRGWRHTRWVATTVLALALVASASMSYVPMPSYLASAMWLPCIAGIVALTMLWLRKPATR
;
A
#
# COMPACT_ATOMS: atom_id res chain seq x y z
N MET A 1 37.10 -22.19 22.33
CA MET A 1 35.69 -22.10 21.91
C MET A 1 35.44 -20.68 21.41
N GLN A 2 35.41 -20.48 20.08
CA GLN A 2 35.12 -19.18 19.47
C GLN A 2 33.62 -19.07 19.18
N THR A 3 32.95 -18.11 19.81
CA THR A 3 31.57 -17.72 19.48
C THR A 3 31.59 -16.87 18.21
N THR A 4 31.28 -17.48 17.08
CA THR A 4 31.01 -16.78 15.81
C THR A 4 29.73 -15.96 15.97
N SER A 5 29.89 -14.66 16.25
CA SER A 5 28.82 -13.67 16.20
C SER A 5 28.40 -13.48 14.74
N ILE A 6 27.32 -14.12 14.32
CA ILE A 6 26.74 -13.92 12.99
C ILE A 6 26.00 -12.58 13.02
N ALA A 7 26.75 -11.50 12.82
CA ALA A 7 26.16 -10.21 12.51
C ALA A 7 25.29 -10.36 11.25
N PRO A 8 24.02 -9.90 11.24
CA PRO A 8 23.21 -9.92 10.04
C PRO A 8 23.96 -9.20 8.92
N THR A 9 24.18 -9.87 7.79
CA THR A 9 24.95 -9.32 6.66
C THR A 9 24.33 -8.00 6.23
N ALA A 10 25.16 -6.95 6.11
CA ALA A 10 24.74 -5.57 5.85
C ALA A 10 23.79 -5.46 4.63
N ASP A 11 23.95 -6.33 3.64
CA ASP A 11 23.10 -6.42 2.45
C ASP A 11 21.64 -6.78 2.73
N SER A 12 21.41 -7.64 3.72
CA SER A 12 20.06 -8.11 4.08
C SER A 12 19.24 -7.01 4.75
N THR A 13 19.89 -6.10 5.47
CA THR A 13 19.28 -4.93 6.11
C THR A 13 19.06 -3.81 5.08
N ARG A 14 20.02 -3.60 4.17
CA ARG A 14 19.92 -2.61 3.09
C ARG A 14 18.75 -2.91 2.16
N ARG A 15 18.61 -4.17 1.69
CA ARG A 15 17.49 -4.59 0.82
C ARG A 15 16.12 -4.41 1.48
N ALA A 16 15.97 -4.81 2.74
CA ALA A 16 14.71 -4.64 3.48
C ALA A 16 14.32 -3.17 3.63
N THR A 17 15.31 -2.30 3.88
CA THR A 17 15.09 -0.86 4.01
C THR A 17 14.70 -0.23 2.67
N THR A 18 15.31 -0.64 1.56
CA THR A 18 14.93 -0.16 0.22
C THR A 18 13.48 -0.51 -0.10
N THR A 19 13.04 -1.74 0.16
CA THR A 19 11.66 -2.16 -0.11
C THR A 19 10.65 -1.34 0.70
N MET A 20 10.98 -0.99 1.95
CA MET A 20 10.13 -0.13 2.78
C MET A 20 10.01 1.29 2.24
N TYR A 21 11.11 1.88 1.80
CA TYR A 21 11.06 3.21 1.17
C TYR A 21 10.31 3.20 -0.16
N VAL A 22 10.44 2.14 -0.95
CA VAL A 22 9.66 1.97 -2.18
C VAL A 22 8.17 1.91 -1.87
N GLY A 23 7.76 1.10 -0.89
CA GLY A 23 6.36 1.02 -0.46
C GLY A 23 5.80 2.34 0.08
N LEU A 24 6.61 3.07 0.85
CA LEU A 24 6.24 4.40 1.38
C LEU A 24 6.11 5.42 0.24
N ALA A 25 7.05 5.44 -0.71
CA ALA A 25 7.00 6.29 -1.88
C ALA A 25 5.77 5.99 -2.75
N LEU A 26 5.42 4.72 -2.95
CA LEU A 26 4.23 4.32 -3.71
C LEU A 26 2.94 4.73 -2.99
N SER A 27 2.88 4.60 -1.66
CA SER A 27 1.72 5.05 -0.88
C SER A 27 1.56 6.57 -0.93
N ALA A 28 2.67 7.31 -0.84
CA ALA A 28 2.69 8.76 -0.98
C ALA A 28 2.32 9.20 -2.41
N LEU A 29 2.75 8.47 -3.43
CA LEU A 29 2.41 8.72 -4.83
C LEU A 29 0.91 8.53 -5.06
N LEU A 30 0.31 7.46 -4.52
CA LEU A 30 -1.14 7.25 -4.60
C LEU A 30 -1.92 8.41 -3.96
N ALA A 31 -1.52 8.83 -2.75
CA ALA A 31 -2.12 9.99 -2.10
C ALA A 31 -1.96 11.27 -2.93
N GLY A 32 -0.76 11.51 -3.47
CA GLY A 32 -0.48 12.67 -4.31
C GLY A 32 -1.32 12.70 -5.59
N LEU A 33 -1.46 11.56 -6.27
CA LEU A 33 -2.31 11.44 -7.46
C LEU A 33 -3.79 11.71 -7.12
N THR A 34 -4.26 11.21 -5.98
CA THR A 34 -5.64 11.45 -5.52
C THR A 34 -5.89 12.94 -5.24
N VAL A 35 -4.93 13.63 -4.62
CA VAL A 35 -5.01 15.08 -4.37
C VAL A 35 -5.01 15.85 -5.69
N VAL A 36 -4.13 15.50 -6.63
CA VAL A 36 -4.05 16.15 -7.94
C VAL A 36 -5.37 15.97 -8.70
N ASP A 37 -5.91 14.75 -8.75
CA ASP A 37 -7.18 14.50 -9.43
C ASP A 37 -8.29 15.39 -8.87
N GLN A 38 -8.48 15.41 -7.55
CA GLN A 38 -9.51 16.21 -6.88
C GLN A 38 -9.30 17.73 -7.07
N ALA A 39 -8.05 18.19 -7.13
CA ALA A 39 -7.73 19.61 -7.20
C ALA A 39 -7.72 20.18 -8.63
N THR A 40 -7.47 19.35 -9.66
CA THR A 40 -7.26 19.85 -11.02
C THR A 40 -8.03 19.13 -12.12
N VAL A 41 -8.23 17.81 -12.01
CA VAL A 41 -8.75 17.00 -13.12
C VAL A 41 -10.24 16.69 -12.97
N GLY A 42 -10.70 16.41 -11.75
CA GLY A 42 -12.07 15.96 -11.50
C GLY A 42 -12.38 14.60 -12.12
N GLY A 43 -11.37 13.75 -12.36
CA GLY A 43 -11.50 12.52 -13.12
C GLY A 43 -12.40 11.48 -12.45
N ILE A 44 -12.41 11.41 -11.11
CA ILE A 44 -13.37 10.57 -10.39
C ILE A 44 -14.81 11.01 -10.69
N THR A 45 -15.09 12.32 -10.63
CA THR A 45 -16.41 12.90 -10.89
C THR A 45 -16.83 12.68 -12.35
N ASP A 46 -15.91 12.86 -13.30
CA ASP A 46 -16.17 12.64 -14.74
C ASP A 46 -16.52 11.17 -15.04
N GLU A 47 -15.84 10.22 -14.42
CA GLU A 47 -16.12 8.80 -14.64
C GLU A 47 -17.43 8.36 -13.97
N MET A 48 -17.77 8.95 -12.82
CA MET A 48 -19.07 8.76 -12.17
C MET A 48 -20.22 9.26 -13.04
N TRP A 49 -20.08 10.42 -13.71
CA TRP A 49 -21.07 10.91 -14.65
C TRP A 49 -21.26 10.01 -15.88
N LYS A 50 -20.20 9.33 -16.33
CA LYS A 50 -20.29 8.37 -17.44
C LYS A 50 -20.99 7.07 -17.05
N GLU A 51 -20.68 6.54 -15.87
CA GLU A 51 -21.25 5.29 -15.39
C GLU A 51 -22.68 5.48 -14.88
N TYR A 52 -22.97 6.64 -14.26
CA TYR A 52 -24.26 6.98 -13.65
C TYR A 52 -24.82 8.29 -14.22
N PRO A 53 -25.27 8.30 -15.48
CA PRO A 53 -25.79 9.52 -16.13
C PRO A 53 -27.08 10.04 -15.48
N ASP A 54 -27.81 9.18 -14.75
CA ASP A 54 -29.08 9.53 -14.10
C ASP A 54 -28.89 10.15 -12.70
N TYR A 55 -27.66 10.20 -12.18
CA TYR A 55 -27.39 10.77 -10.85
C TYR A 55 -27.52 12.29 -10.86
N THR A 56 -27.94 12.84 -9.72
CA THR A 56 -27.87 14.28 -9.46
C THR A 56 -26.45 14.70 -9.09
N ALA A 57 -26.13 15.98 -9.26
CA ALA A 57 -24.80 16.50 -8.89
C ALA A 57 -24.43 16.21 -7.42
N GLY A 58 -25.40 16.27 -6.50
CA GLY A 58 -25.15 15.95 -5.09
C GLY A 58 -24.85 14.47 -4.82
N GLU A 59 -25.43 13.56 -5.60
CA GLU A 59 -25.15 12.12 -5.52
C GLU A 59 -23.76 11.82 -6.07
N VAL A 60 -23.40 12.40 -7.22
CA VAL A 60 -22.05 12.25 -7.80
C VAL A 60 -20.97 12.79 -6.86
N ASP A 61 -21.17 13.98 -6.28
CA ASP A 61 -20.20 14.56 -5.34
C ASP A 61 -20.03 13.69 -4.08
N THR A 62 -21.12 13.09 -3.61
CA THR A 62 -21.08 12.20 -2.43
C THR A 62 -20.29 10.92 -2.74
N GLU A 63 -20.56 10.27 -3.87
CA GLU A 63 -19.86 9.04 -4.28
C GLU A 63 -18.39 9.29 -4.64
N ALA A 64 -18.10 10.40 -5.32
CA ALA A 64 -16.73 10.82 -5.62
C ALA A 64 -15.95 11.11 -4.32
N GLY A 65 -16.58 11.79 -3.36
CA GLY A 65 -16.02 12.05 -2.04
C GLY A 65 -15.75 10.77 -1.25
N ALA A 66 -16.69 9.81 -1.27
CA ALA A 66 -16.51 8.50 -0.63
C ALA A 66 -15.35 7.71 -1.25
N THR A 67 -15.23 7.73 -2.57
CA THR A 67 -14.14 7.09 -3.32
C THR A 67 -12.79 7.71 -2.95
N ALA A 68 -12.69 9.04 -2.94
CA ALA A 68 -11.47 9.74 -2.54
C ALA A 68 -11.10 9.45 -1.08
N ALA A 69 -12.08 9.44 -0.17
CA ALA A 69 -11.85 9.10 1.24
C ALA A 69 -11.29 7.67 1.40
N ALA A 70 -11.82 6.70 0.66
CA ALA A 70 -11.31 5.33 0.67
C ALA A 70 -9.84 5.27 0.20
N LEU A 71 -9.49 5.99 -0.88
CA LEU A 71 -8.12 6.08 -1.37
C LEU A 71 -7.16 6.69 -0.33
N TYR A 72 -7.58 7.73 0.39
CA TYR A 72 -6.78 8.31 1.47
C TYR A 72 -6.56 7.35 2.63
N VAL A 73 -7.60 6.61 3.03
CA VAL A 73 -7.49 5.58 4.07
C VAL A 73 -6.51 4.48 3.64
N LEU A 74 -6.62 4.01 2.40
CA LEU A 74 -5.69 3.04 1.80
C LEU A 74 -4.24 3.55 1.80
N ALA A 75 -4.02 4.79 1.36
CA ALA A 75 -2.69 5.40 1.36
C ALA A 75 -2.13 5.56 2.79
N GLY A 76 -2.96 6.01 3.74
CA GLY A 76 -2.59 6.14 5.14
C GLY A 76 -2.24 4.80 5.80
N LEU A 77 -3.03 3.76 5.53
CA LEU A 77 -2.74 2.39 5.97
C LEU A 77 -1.44 1.87 5.37
N GLY A 78 -1.19 2.15 4.09
CA GLY A 78 0.08 1.85 3.44
C GLY A 78 1.25 2.47 4.19
N ILE A 79 1.23 3.79 4.39
CA ILE A 79 2.27 4.52 5.11
C ILE A 79 2.46 3.95 6.52
N ALA A 80 1.39 3.78 7.29
CA ALA A 80 1.44 3.25 8.65
C ALA A 80 2.05 1.83 8.67
N CYS A 81 1.66 0.97 7.73
CA CYS A 81 2.20 -0.37 7.60
C CYS A 81 3.69 -0.36 7.29
N TRP A 82 4.14 0.43 6.31
CA TRP A 82 5.55 0.52 5.94
C TRP A 82 6.41 1.08 7.08
N SER A 83 5.92 2.11 7.77
CA SER A 83 6.57 2.66 8.96
C SER A 83 6.67 1.62 10.08
N TRP A 84 5.58 0.89 10.35
CA TRP A 84 5.56 -0.16 11.36
C TRP A 84 6.51 -1.30 11.03
N LEU A 85 6.53 -1.73 9.76
CA LEU A 85 7.41 -2.77 9.27
C LEU A 85 8.87 -2.34 9.45
N ALA A 86 9.22 -1.10 9.11
CA ALA A 86 10.56 -0.56 9.28
C ALA A 86 11.03 -0.60 10.73
N VAL A 87 10.18 -0.17 11.66
CA VAL A 87 10.46 -0.24 13.11
C VAL A 87 10.59 -1.69 13.59
N ALA A 88 9.69 -2.58 13.16
CA ALA A 88 9.69 -3.99 13.57
C ALA A 88 10.93 -4.75 13.08
N THR A 89 11.40 -4.49 11.85
CA THR A 89 12.67 -5.05 11.36
C THR A 89 13.87 -4.55 12.15
N ARG A 90 13.91 -3.27 12.56
CA ARG A 90 14.99 -2.75 13.38
C ARG A 90 15.02 -3.38 14.78
N ARG A 91 13.86 -3.78 15.30
CA ARG A 91 13.70 -4.35 16.65
C ARG A 91 13.81 -5.87 16.71
N GLY A 92 13.93 -6.56 15.57
CA GLY A 92 14.11 -8.02 15.52
C GLY A 92 12.89 -8.84 15.96
N TRP A 93 11.68 -8.30 15.85
CA TRP A 93 10.46 -8.95 16.33
C TRP A 93 10.09 -10.21 15.54
N ARG A 94 9.85 -11.32 16.25
CA ARG A 94 9.43 -12.62 15.67
C ARG A 94 8.04 -12.59 15.02
N HIS A 95 7.14 -11.69 15.42
CA HIS A 95 5.77 -11.61 14.90
C HIS A 95 5.59 -10.72 13.66
N THR A 96 6.66 -10.08 13.18
CA THR A 96 6.64 -9.20 12.01
C THR A 96 6.05 -9.87 10.77
N ARG A 97 6.25 -11.19 10.61
CA ARG A 97 5.73 -11.98 9.49
C ARG A 97 4.21 -12.05 9.46
N TRP A 98 3.60 -12.37 10.60
CA TRP A 98 2.14 -12.49 10.70
C TRP A 98 1.44 -11.16 10.48
N VAL A 99 1.97 -10.09 11.11
CA VAL A 99 1.44 -8.73 10.95
C VAL A 99 1.51 -8.27 9.49
N ALA A 100 2.65 -8.50 8.82
CA ALA A 100 2.80 -8.16 7.41
C ALA A 100 1.81 -8.91 6.52
N THR A 101 1.59 -10.21 6.79
CA THR A 101 0.65 -11.01 6.00
C THR A 101 -0.79 -10.53 6.19
N THR A 102 -1.20 -10.23 7.43
CA THR A 102 -2.55 -9.71 7.71
C THR A 102 -2.79 -8.35 7.05
N VAL A 103 -1.80 -7.45 7.09
CA VAL A 103 -1.97 -6.13 6.47
C VAL A 103 -1.98 -6.23 4.95
N LEU A 104 -1.15 -7.10 4.36
CA LEU A 104 -1.19 -7.36 2.92
C LEU A 104 -2.54 -7.94 2.48
N ALA A 105 -3.08 -8.89 3.26
CA ALA A 105 -4.39 -9.47 2.97
C ALA A 105 -5.50 -8.41 3.03
N LEU A 106 -5.49 -7.55 4.05
CA LEU A 106 -6.42 -6.43 4.17
C LEU A 106 -6.29 -5.45 2.99
N ALA A 107 -5.06 -5.11 2.59
CA ALA A 107 -4.82 -4.23 1.45
C ALA A 107 -5.34 -4.85 0.14
N LEU A 108 -5.08 -6.14 -0.10
CA LEU A 108 -5.58 -6.84 -1.29
C LEU A 108 -7.10 -6.89 -1.33
N VAL A 109 -7.76 -7.17 -0.21
CA VAL A 109 -9.22 -7.18 -0.12
C VAL A 109 -9.77 -5.78 -0.40
N ALA A 110 -9.21 -4.74 0.22
CA ALA A 110 -9.64 -3.35 -0.01
C ALA A 110 -9.44 -2.91 -1.48
N SER A 111 -8.30 -3.24 -2.10
CA SER A 111 -8.05 -2.95 -3.51
C SER A 111 -8.98 -3.73 -4.44
N ALA A 112 -9.29 -4.99 -4.13
CA ALA A 112 -10.24 -5.78 -4.90
C ALA A 112 -11.67 -5.22 -4.79
N SER A 113 -12.09 -4.80 -3.61
CA SER A 113 -13.40 -4.14 -3.40
C SER A 113 -13.51 -2.84 -4.19
N MET A 114 -12.45 -2.04 -4.25
CA MET A 114 -12.41 -0.79 -5.00
C MET A 114 -12.34 -1.01 -6.52
N SER A 115 -12.00 -2.21 -7.01
CA SER A 115 -11.90 -2.48 -8.46
C SER A 115 -13.25 -2.44 -9.18
N TYR A 116 -14.36 -2.44 -8.44
CA TYR A 116 -15.73 -2.30 -8.98
C TYR A 116 -16.22 -0.86 -8.99
N VAL A 117 -15.47 0.07 -8.40
CA VAL A 117 -15.85 1.49 -8.36
C VAL A 117 -15.38 2.15 -9.66
N PRO A 118 -16.26 2.86 -10.39
CA PRO A 118 -15.85 3.58 -11.59
C PRO A 118 -14.86 4.67 -11.20
N MET A 119 -13.63 4.53 -11.70
CA MET A 119 -12.54 5.47 -11.44
C MET A 119 -11.62 5.54 -12.65
N PRO A 120 -10.88 6.64 -12.82
CA PRO A 120 -9.91 6.77 -13.89
C PRO A 120 -8.89 5.62 -13.87
N SER A 121 -8.55 5.10 -15.05
CA SER A 121 -7.64 3.96 -15.22
C SER A 121 -6.25 4.19 -14.60
N TYR A 122 -5.79 5.46 -14.50
CA TYR A 122 -4.54 5.80 -13.84
C TYR A 122 -4.60 5.69 -12.31
N LEU A 123 -5.75 5.98 -11.67
CA LEU A 123 -5.94 5.75 -10.23
C LEU A 123 -6.10 4.26 -9.92
N ALA A 124 -6.86 3.55 -10.77
CA ALA A 124 -7.02 2.11 -10.64
C ALA A 124 -5.66 1.40 -10.68
N SER A 125 -4.81 1.73 -11.65
CA SER A 125 -3.46 1.15 -11.74
C SER A 125 -2.54 1.59 -10.59
N ALA A 126 -2.61 2.84 -10.16
CA ALA A 126 -1.84 3.34 -9.01
C ALA A 126 -2.17 2.61 -7.70
N MET A 127 -3.41 2.18 -7.51
CA MET A 127 -3.86 1.44 -6.34
C MET A 127 -3.23 0.04 -6.23
N TRP A 128 -2.92 -0.61 -7.35
CA TRP A 128 -2.32 -1.95 -7.36
C TRP A 128 -0.81 -1.95 -7.09
N LEU A 129 -0.11 -0.84 -7.37
CA LEU A 129 1.32 -0.69 -7.14
C LEU A 129 1.78 -1.01 -5.69
N PRO A 130 1.14 -0.46 -4.63
CA PRO A 130 1.51 -0.78 -3.25
C PRO A 130 1.25 -2.25 -2.90
N CYS A 131 0.21 -2.88 -3.47
CA CYS A 131 -0.04 -4.32 -3.28
C CYS A 131 1.08 -5.18 -3.85
N ILE A 132 1.56 -4.86 -5.06
CA ILE A 132 2.72 -5.54 -5.67
C ILE A 132 3.98 -5.36 -4.79
N ALA A 133 4.25 -4.13 -4.34
CA ALA A 133 5.37 -3.87 -3.44
C ALA A 133 5.25 -4.64 -2.12
N GLY A 134 4.04 -4.74 -1.57
CA GLY A 134 3.73 -5.54 -0.38
C GLY A 134 4.01 -7.03 -0.57
N ILE A 135 3.61 -7.62 -1.70
CA ILE A 135 3.91 -9.01 -2.06
C ILE A 135 5.44 -9.23 -2.17
N VAL A 136 6.16 -8.31 -2.80
CA VAL A 136 7.63 -8.37 -2.91
C VAL A 136 8.30 -8.29 -1.53
N ALA A 137 7.83 -7.41 -0.66
CA ALA A 137 8.35 -7.31 0.71
C ALA A 137 8.05 -8.58 1.53
N LEU A 138 6.84 -9.12 1.41
CA LEU A 138 6.42 -10.34 2.10
C LEU A 138 7.25 -11.54 1.65
N THR A 139 7.42 -11.71 0.33
CA THR A 139 8.24 -12.78 -0.23
C THR A 139 9.69 -12.66 0.25
N MET A 140 10.30 -11.47 0.26
CA MET A 140 11.64 -11.28 0.83
C MET A 140 11.72 -11.61 2.34
N LEU A 141 10.69 -11.28 3.12
CA LEU A 141 10.65 -11.55 4.55
C LEU A 141 10.50 -13.05 4.88
N TRP A 142 9.75 -13.78 4.04
CA TRP A 142 9.54 -15.22 4.16
C TRP A 142 10.69 -16.04 3.55
N LEU A 143 11.30 -15.55 2.46
CA LEU A 143 12.49 -16.16 1.85
C LEU A 143 13.77 -15.97 2.68
N ARG A 144 13.75 -15.10 3.70
CA ARG A 144 14.73 -15.17 4.79
C ARG A 144 14.56 -16.51 5.52
N LYS A 145 15.30 -17.52 5.06
CA LYS A 145 15.46 -18.80 5.76
C LYS A 145 15.68 -18.50 7.25
N PRO A 146 14.90 -19.12 8.16
CA PRO A 146 15.28 -19.11 9.57
C PRO A 146 16.72 -19.64 9.61
N ALA A 147 17.63 -18.89 10.21
CA ALA A 147 18.89 -19.48 10.63
C ALA A 147 18.49 -20.62 11.56
N THR A 148 18.56 -21.84 11.03
CA THR A 148 18.36 -23.09 11.74
C THR A 148 19.26 -23.02 12.97
N ARG A 149 18.61 -23.02 14.12
CA ARG A 149 19.26 -23.10 15.42
C ARG A 149 19.18 -24.55 15.88
#